data_AF-A0A843JE59-F1
#
_entry.id   AF-A0A843JE59-F1
#
_cell.length_a   1.000
_cell.length_b   1.000
_cell.length_c   1.000
_cell.angle_alpha   90.00
_cell.angle_beta   90.00
_cell.angle_gamma   90.00
#
_symmetry.space_group_name_H-M   'P 1'
#
loop_
_entity.id
_entity.type
_entity.pdbx_description
1 polymer ?
#
loop_
_entity_poly.entity_id
_entity_poly.type
_entity_poly.pdbx_seq_one_letter_code
_entity_poly.pdbx_strand_id
1 'polypeptide(L)'
;IDSPPMNITEEDPINGLKYAAIEVPYGVRGRMSIIGPLIDVAEAAIIVEGAPFGFGCVGCARTNELSIFCLRKKDIPVLEVVYPDDEDGTRLMVNQIMEFLDSLPGGGGDLEGDSDVLGEPIGNKGGK
;
A
#
# COMPACT_ATOMS: atom_id res chain seq x y z
N ILE A 1 -8.48 16.46 10.67
CA ILE A 1 -8.40 15.87 9.31
C ILE A 1 -7.83 16.93 8.39
N ASP A 2 -6.49 16.98 8.34
CA ASP A 2 -5.72 17.98 7.58
C ASP A 2 -5.03 17.26 6.42
N SER A 3 -5.86 16.74 5.50
CA SER A 3 -5.38 16.21 4.23
C SER A 3 -6.03 17.08 3.16
N PRO A 4 -5.33 18.11 2.65
CA PRO A 4 -5.90 18.96 1.62
C PRO A 4 -6.29 18.08 0.41
N PRO A 5 -7.44 18.35 -0.23
CA PRO A 5 -7.85 17.59 -1.39
C PRO A 5 -6.75 17.64 -2.46
N MET A 6 -6.39 16.48 -3.00
CA MET A 6 -5.43 16.40 -4.10
C MET A 6 -6.11 16.92 -5.36
N ASN A 7 -5.69 18.09 -5.82
CA ASN A 7 -6.16 18.65 -7.08
C ASN A 7 -5.44 17.98 -8.23
N ILE A 8 -6.22 17.44 -9.18
CA ILE A 8 -5.70 16.92 -10.44
C ILE A 8 -5.62 18.08 -11.44
N THR A 9 -4.50 18.16 -12.14
CA THR A 9 -4.20 19.12 -13.19
C THR A 9 -4.25 18.45 -14.57
N GLU A 10 -4.17 19.24 -15.64
CA GLU A 10 -4.09 18.71 -17.01
C GLU A 10 -2.78 17.94 -17.29
N GLU A 11 -1.74 18.15 -16.47
CA GLU A 11 -0.45 17.47 -16.61
C GLU A 11 -0.49 16.03 -16.08
N ASP A 12 -1.32 15.73 -15.09
CA ASP A 12 -1.36 14.40 -14.46
C ASP A 12 -1.73 13.29 -15.47
N PRO A 13 -2.76 13.42 -16.33
CA PRO A 13 -3.03 12.45 -17.38
C PRO A 13 -1.86 12.25 -18.36
N ILE A 14 -1.08 13.30 -18.64
CA ILE A 14 0.10 13.23 -19.51
C ILE A 14 1.20 12.39 -18.83
N ASN A 15 1.44 12.63 -17.55
CA ASN A 15 2.38 11.82 -16.75
C ASN A 15 1.92 10.35 -16.66
N GLY A 16 0.61 10.10 -16.63
CA GLY A 16 0.02 8.77 -16.68
C GLY A 16 0.39 7.95 -17.93
N LEU A 17 0.66 8.62 -19.06
CA LEU A 17 1.07 7.95 -20.31
C LEU A 17 2.44 7.27 -20.22
N LYS A 18 3.27 7.65 -19.23
CA LYS A 18 4.53 6.94 -18.92
C LYS A 18 4.29 5.48 -18.55
N TYR A 19 3.16 5.19 -17.89
CA TYR A 19 2.89 3.87 -17.31
C TYR A 19 1.92 3.03 -18.13
N ALA A 20 1.03 3.67 -18.87
CA ALA A 20 -0.03 3.01 -19.62
C ALA A 20 -0.16 3.61 -21.03
N ALA A 21 0.00 2.75 -22.04
CA ALA A 21 -0.11 3.12 -23.44
C ALA A 21 -1.52 3.62 -23.82
N ILE A 22 -1.63 4.31 -24.95
CA ILE A 22 -2.88 4.95 -25.38
C ILE A 22 -4.02 3.94 -25.65
N GLU A 23 -3.70 2.68 -25.95
CA GLU A 23 -4.67 1.59 -26.09
C GLU A 23 -5.22 1.05 -24.75
N VAL A 24 -4.58 1.37 -23.62
CA VAL A 24 -5.03 0.90 -22.29
C VAL A 24 -6.31 1.63 -21.88
N PRO A 25 -7.33 0.99 -21.26
CA PRO A 25 -8.58 1.64 -20.89
C PRO A 25 -8.41 2.95 -20.09
N TYR A 26 -9.23 3.96 -20.40
CA TYR A 26 -9.17 5.31 -19.81
C TYR A 26 -9.13 5.30 -18.26
N GLY A 27 -9.92 4.41 -17.64
CA GLY A 27 -9.97 4.29 -16.18
C GLY A 27 -8.66 3.77 -15.55
N VAL A 28 -7.90 2.95 -16.27
CA VAL A 28 -6.58 2.51 -15.82
C VAL A 28 -5.57 3.65 -15.95
N ARG A 29 -5.56 4.35 -17.09
CA ARG A 29 -4.65 5.48 -17.34
C ARG A 29 -4.85 6.62 -16.34
N GLY A 30 -6.10 7.01 -16.10
CA GLY A 30 -6.43 8.08 -15.14
C GLY A 30 -6.14 7.71 -13.68
N ARG A 31 -5.91 6.44 -13.37
CA ARG A 31 -5.42 6.03 -12.04
C ARG A 31 -3.92 5.97 -12.00
N MET A 32 -3.27 5.54 -13.09
CA MET A 32 -1.82 5.56 -13.20
C MET A 32 -1.23 6.96 -13.21
N SER A 33 -2.00 7.99 -13.61
CA SER A 33 -1.58 9.39 -13.42
C SER A 33 -1.37 9.77 -11.96
N ILE A 34 -2.05 9.09 -11.03
CA ILE A 34 -1.94 9.34 -9.58
C ILE A 34 -1.02 8.31 -8.92
N ILE A 35 -1.22 7.02 -9.21
CA ILE A 35 -0.50 5.91 -8.58
C ILE A 35 0.93 5.79 -9.12
N GLY A 36 1.16 6.09 -10.41
CA GLY A 36 2.47 6.01 -11.03
C GLY A 36 3.55 6.84 -10.31
N PRO A 37 3.31 8.14 -10.02
CA PRO A 37 4.21 8.94 -9.22
C PRO A 37 4.52 8.35 -7.84
N LEU A 38 3.54 7.72 -7.17
CA LEU A 38 3.75 7.05 -5.89
C LEU A 38 4.65 5.81 -6.05
N ILE A 39 4.47 5.05 -7.12
CA ILE A 39 5.35 3.91 -7.45
C ILE A 39 6.77 4.40 -7.70
N ASP A 40 6.97 5.51 -8.41
CA ASP A 40 8.31 6.06 -8.69
C ASP A 40 9.08 6.38 -7.41
N VAL A 41 8.42 7.00 -6.41
CA VAL A 41 9.04 7.39 -5.14
C VAL A 41 9.05 6.29 -4.07
N ALA A 42 8.35 5.17 -4.28
CA ALA A 42 8.30 4.08 -3.29
C ALA A 42 9.68 3.46 -3.02
N GLU A 43 10.05 3.36 -1.74
CA GLU A 43 11.32 2.77 -1.27
C GLU A 43 11.16 1.34 -0.75
N ALA A 44 9.93 0.91 -0.48
CA ALA A 44 9.54 -0.44 -0.11
C ALA A 44 8.07 -0.68 -0.52
N ALA A 45 7.63 -1.93 -0.62
CA ALA A 45 6.25 -2.26 -0.93
C ALA A 45 5.72 -3.45 -0.11
N ILE A 46 4.44 -3.39 0.27
CA ILE A 46 3.69 -4.52 0.80
C ILE A 46 2.57 -4.82 -0.20
N ILE A 47 2.53 -6.05 -0.69
CA ILE A 47 1.56 -6.52 -1.68
C ILE A 47 0.65 -7.54 -1.01
N VAL A 48 -0.64 -7.24 -0.96
CA VAL A 48 -1.66 -8.13 -0.38
C VAL A 48 -2.37 -8.87 -1.52
N GLU A 49 -2.22 -10.18 -1.54
CA GLU A 49 -2.85 -11.05 -2.54
C GLU A 49 -4.11 -11.72 -2.00
N GLY A 50 -5.02 -12.16 -2.88
CA GLY A 50 -6.18 -12.96 -2.49
C GLY A 50 -7.33 -12.19 -1.84
N ALA A 51 -7.34 -10.86 -1.91
CA ALA A 51 -8.46 -10.08 -1.38
C ALA A 51 -9.80 -10.47 -2.05
N PRO A 52 -10.92 -10.57 -1.29
CA PRO A 52 -12.22 -10.91 -1.84
C PRO A 52 -12.66 -9.95 -2.95
N PHE A 53 -13.39 -10.42 -3.95
CA PHE A 53 -13.86 -9.60 -5.09
C PHE A 53 -14.72 -8.38 -4.69
N GLY A 54 -15.30 -8.38 -3.49
CA GLY A 54 -16.03 -7.24 -2.92
C GLY A 54 -15.14 -6.15 -2.31
N PHE A 55 -13.85 -6.42 -2.14
CA PHE A 55 -12.85 -5.49 -1.63
C PHE A 55 -12.33 -4.61 -2.78
N GLY A 56 -13.15 -3.63 -3.19
CA GLY A 56 -12.84 -2.68 -4.26
C GLY A 56 -13.62 -2.91 -5.56
N CYS A 57 -13.37 -2.07 -6.56
CA CYS A 57 -14.07 -2.12 -7.85
C CYS A 57 -13.39 -3.07 -8.85
N VAL A 58 -14.13 -3.76 -9.72
CA VAL A 58 -13.52 -4.64 -10.76
C VAL A 58 -12.60 -3.87 -11.72
N GLY A 59 -12.92 -2.61 -12.03
CA GLY A 59 -12.03 -1.72 -12.80
C GLY A 59 -10.70 -1.39 -12.09
N CYS A 60 -10.61 -1.68 -10.78
CA CYS A 60 -9.42 -1.53 -9.95
C CYS A 60 -8.45 -2.69 -10.13
N ALA A 61 -8.90 -3.87 -10.54
CA ALA A 61 -8.04 -5.03 -10.72
C ALA A 61 -6.94 -4.79 -11.77
N ARG A 62 -7.29 -4.20 -12.93
CA ARG A 62 -6.31 -3.93 -14.01
C ARG A 62 -5.26 -2.89 -13.61
N THR A 63 -5.66 -1.88 -12.84
CA THR A 63 -4.71 -0.92 -12.28
C THR A 63 -3.83 -1.59 -11.25
N ASN A 64 -4.38 -2.40 -10.34
CA ASN A 64 -3.60 -3.11 -9.32
C ASN A 64 -2.58 -4.05 -9.96
N GLU A 65 -2.96 -4.83 -10.98
CA GLU A 65 -2.04 -5.69 -11.73
C GLU A 65 -0.86 -4.88 -12.32
N LEU A 66 -1.14 -3.74 -12.96
CA LEU A 66 -0.10 -2.89 -13.53
C LEU A 66 0.79 -2.26 -12.44
N SER A 67 0.19 -1.79 -11.35
CA SER A 67 0.93 -1.23 -10.21
C SER A 67 1.87 -2.26 -9.58
N ILE A 68 1.37 -3.47 -9.32
CA ILE A 68 2.14 -4.59 -8.79
C ILE A 68 3.29 -4.95 -9.73
N PHE A 69 3.03 -5.01 -11.04
CA PHE A 69 4.07 -5.25 -12.03
C PHE A 69 5.17 -4.18 -12.01
N CYS A 70 4.79 -2.90 -11.91
CA CYS A 70 5.76 -1.81 -11.81
C CYS A 70 6.58 -1.89 -10.52
N LEU A 71 5.96 -2.18 -9.37
CA LEU A 71 6.65 -2.35 -8.09
C LEU A 71 7.63 -3.54 -8.10
N ARG A 72 7.21 -4.70 -8.63
CA ARG A 72 8.07 -5.90 -8.77
C ARG A 72 9.28 -5.68 -9.69
N LYS A 73 9.23 -4.67 -10.56
CA LYS A 73 10.36 -4.28 -11.43
C LYS A 73 11.34 -3.33 -10.76
N LYS A 74 10.97 -2.71 -9.63
CA LYS A 74 11.88 -1.86 -8.86
C LYS A 74 12.81 -2.73 -8.03
N ASP A 75 14.03 -2.25 -7.83
CA ASP A 75 14.99 -2.84 -6.91
C ASP A 75 14.76 -2.28 -5.49
N ILE A 76 13.59 -2.63 -4.92
CA ILE A 76 13.18 -2.22 -3.57
C ILE A 76 12.73 -3.44 -2.77
N PRO A 77 12.81 -3.42 -1.42
CA PRO A 77 12.25 -4.47 -0.59
C PRO A 77 10.74 -4.63 -0.81
N VAL A 78 10.29 -5.87 -0.99
CA VAL A 78 8.87 -6.21 -1.18
C VAL A 78 8.48 -7.33 -0.24
N LEU A 79 7.40 -7.13 0.52
CA LEU A 79 6.71 -8.16 1.27
C LEU A 79 5.43 -8.55 0.54
N GLU A 80 5.23 -9.84 0.28
CA GLU A 80 3.96 -10.37 -0.23
C GLU A 80 3.25 -11.14 0.88
N VAL A 81 1.99 -10.79 1.14
CA VAL A 81 1.14 -11.40 2.16
C VAL A 81 -0.21 -11.79 1.58
N VAL A 82 -0.87 -12.75 2.21
CA VAL A 82 -2.21 -13.19 1.82
C VAL A 82 -3.24 -12.42 2.65
N TYR A 83 -4.32 -11.99 2.00
CA TYR A 83 -5.45 -11.37 2.66
C TYR A 83 -6.04 -12.34 3.70
N PRO A 84 -6.25 -11.90 4.95
CA PRO A 84 -6.69 -12.78 6.02
C PRO A 84 -8.20 -13.04 5.95
N ASP A 85 -8.59 -14.30 6.16
CA ASP A 85 -10.01 -14.70 6.23
C ASP A 85 -10.51 -14.93 7.68
N ASP A 86 -9.59 -14.93 8.65
CA ASP A 86 -9.88 -15.13 10.07
C ASP A 86 -8.93 -14.33 11.00
N GLU A 87 -9.16 -14.43 12.31
CA GLU A 87 -8.39 -13.72 13.33
C GLU A 87 -6.92 -14.17 13.39
N ASP A 88 -6.66 -15.47 13.22
CA ASP A 88 -5.30 -16.02 13.26
C ASP A 88 -4.49 -15.58 12.04
N GLY A 89 -5.09 -15.62 10.84
CA GLY A 89 -4.52 -15.08 9.61
C GLY A 89 -4.26 -13.58 9.71
N THR A 90 -5.14 -12.83 10.37
CA THR A 90 -4.95 -11.39 10.60
C THR A 90 -3.72 -11.13 11.47
N ARG A 91 -3.57 -11.88 12.59
CA ARG A 91 -2.39 -11.78 13.45
C ARG A 91 -1.11 -12.16 12.71
N LEU A 92 -1.15 -13.21 11.88
CA LEU A 92 -0.02 -13.61 11.06
C LEU A 92 0.40 -12.52 10.08
N MET A 93 -0.55 -11.95 9.33
CA MET A 93 -0.29 -10.87 8.38
C MET A 93 0.34 -9.66 9.08
N VAL A 94 -0.20 -9.23 10.23
CA VAL A 94 0.34 -8.09 10.99
C VAL A 94 1.77 -8.37 11.47
N ASN A 95 2.05 -9.57 11.99
CA ASN A 95 3.39 -9.94 12.42
C ASN A 95 4.40 -9.91 11.25
N GLN A 96 4.03 -10.42 10.08
CA GLN A 96 4.88 -10.37 8.88
C GLN A 96 5.17 -8.92 8.46
N ILE A 97 4.17 -8.03 8.54
CA ILE A 97 4.36 -6.61 8.25
C ILE A 97 5.28 -5.95 9.27
N MET A 98 5.10 -6.20 10.56
CA MET A 98 5.96 -5.69 11.63
C MET A 98 7.42 -6.11 11.41
N GLU A 99 7.66 -7.40 11.21
CA GLU A 99 9.00 -7.95 10.95
C GLU A 99 9.64 -7.34 9.68
N PHE A 100 8.83 -7.13 8.63
CA PHE A 100 9.30 -6.48 7.42
C PHE A 100 9.70 -5.03 7.68
N LEU A 101 8.87 -4.26 8.38
CA LEU A 101 9.17 -2.87 8.72
C LEU A 101 10.44 -2.74 9.58
N ASP A 102 10.62 -3.62 10.56
CA ASP A 102 11.83 -3.67 11.40
C ASP A 102 13.10 -4.01 10.60
N SER A 103 12.95 -4.74 9.49
CA SER A 103 14.07 -5.08 8.60
C SER A 103 14.49 -3.94 7.67
N LEU A 104 13.67 -2.90 7.50
CA LEU A 104 13.96 -1.79 6.59
C LEU A 104 15.00 -0.82 7.18
N PRO A 105 15.81 -0.15 6.34
CA PRO A 105 16.73 0.88 6.81
C PRO A 105 15.96 2.03 7.50
N GLY A 106 16.18 2.22 8.80
CA GLY A 106 15.45 3.19 9.63
C GLY A 106 14.26 2.61 10.42
N GLY A 107 13.99 1.31 10.28
CA GLY A 107 12.99 0.56 11.06
C GLY A 107 13.45 0.26 12.49
N GLY A 108 12.56 0.44 13.45
CA GLY A 108 12.81 0.35 14.90
C GLY A 108 12.76 1.69 15.65
N GLY A 109 12.24 2.77 15.05
CA GLY A 109 11.85 3.95 15.80
C GLY A 109 10.66 3.59 16.70
N ASP A 110 10.84 3.70 18.01
CA ASP A 110 9.83 3.40 19.03
C ASP A 110 8.45 3.85 18.55
N LEU A 111 7.59 2.89 18.21
CA LEU A 111 6.16 3.11 18.09
C LEU A 111 5.65 3.41 19.51
N GLU A 112 5.94 4.60 20.04
CA GLU A 112 5.17 5.18 21.14
C GLU A 112 3.74 5.25 20.63
N GLY A 113 2.93 4.29 21.07
CA GLY A 113 1.61 4.02 20.55
C GLY A 113 0.74 5.27 20.52
N ASP A 114 0.47 5.75 19.31
CA ASP A 114 -0.82 6.37 19.05
C ASP A 114 -1.86 5.26 19.23
N SER A 115 -2.66 5.44 20.28
CA SER A 115 -3.75 4.57 20.73
C SER A 115 -4.47 3.86 19.59
N ASP A 116 -4.80 2.58 19.81
CA ASP A 116 -5.68 1.79 18.95
C ASP A 116 -6.90 2.60 18.47
N VAL A 117 -7.47 2.22 17.32
CA VAL A 117 -8.69 2.81 16.73
C VAL A 117 -9.91 2.80 17.69
N LEU A 118 -9.79 2.13 18.85
CA LEU A 118 -10.76 2.05 19.92
C LEU A 118 -10.37 2.77 21.22
N GLY A 119 -9.24 3.47 21.27
CA GLY A 119 -8.87 4.36 22.38
C GLY A 119 -8.58 3.65 23.70
N GLU A 120 -8.19 2.38 23.71
CA GLU A 120 -7.75 1.71 24.94
C GLU A 120 -6.23 1.63 25.03
N PRO A 121 -5.62 2.02 26.17
CA PRO A 121 -4.18 1.91 26.36
C PRO A 121 -3.79 0.45 26.62
N ILE A 122 -2.88 -0.09 25.80
CA ILE A 122 -2.22 -1.37 26.09
C ILE A 122 -1.38 -1.17 27.35
N GLY A 123 -1.86 -1.78 28.44
CA GLY A 123 -1.30 -1.61 29.78
C GLY A 123 0.18 -1.95 29.86
N ASN A 124 0.97 -0.94 30.22
CA ASN A 124 2.31 -1.07 30.77
C ASN A 124 2.30 -2.04 31.97
N LYS A 125 2.99 -3.18 31.85
CA LYS A 125 3.50 -3.92 33.01
C LYS A 125 5.02 -4.01 32.91
N GLY A 126 5.65 -2.94 33.34
CA GLY A 126 7.07 -2.93 33.67
C GLY A 126 7.42 -3.87 34.83
N GLY A 127 8.66 -4.34 34.78
CA GLY A 127 9.55 -4.42 35.92
C GLY A 127 9.24 -5.44 37.02
N LYS A 128 9.93 -6.57 36.97
CA LYS A 128 10.93 -6.95 38.00
C LYS A 128 11.87 -8.01 37.46
#